data_AF-A0A401P518-F1
#
_entry.id   AF-A0A401P518-F1
#
_cell.length_a   1.000
_cell.length_b   1.000
_cell.length_c   1.000
_cell.angle_alpha   90.00
_cell.angle_beta   90.00
_cell.angle_gamma   90.00
#
_symmetry.space_group_name_H-M   'P 1'
#
loop_
_entity.id
_entity.type
_entity.pdbx_description
1 polymer ?
#
loop_
_entity_poly.entity_id
_entity_poly.type
_entity_poly.pdbx_seq_one_letter_code
_entity_poly.pdbx_strand_id
1 'polypeptide(L)'
;MVLPAALLLVFQFSVASSTSETWSLCPRGCDCREGIKYVNCSAASLQQIPTDFPTDTEQLDLSKNNLTILPANAFPSLWRINILLISSSNVKRVEGGAFDLLENLWRLDLQRNDIRDLGHRFSIGLSFLNELLLSDNHLEKLNSFMFQNLDNVQKLNLNNNQISEMSSGAFRSMTRLRQLHLQNNQIDNLTNGVFFMLQNLEVLNLQGNQIKEIDTGVFTSLTSLTLLDLSKNGLERIKFKTFLGIQTWGTHILLSENNWTCDCELQRVFGKLHSVQRLIVDDYENVICLEPPALRDLPLASVDTQLCIAETVTVLVITVTVFITVVAAIVMAERNRKKRTGKHWSEESEDFDSQN
;
A
#
# COMPACT_ATOMS: atom_id res chain seq x y z
N MET A 1 51.39 -44.55 -62.38
CA MET A 1 51.55 -43.42 -61.45
C MET A 1 50.70 -42.27 -61.94
N VAL A 2 50.07 -41.56 -61.01
CA VAL A 2 49.18 -40.38 -61.15
C VAL A 2 47.69 -40.69 -61.44
N LEU A 3 46.89 -40.74 -60.35
CA LEU A 3 45.44 -40.48 -60.36
C LEU A 3 45.20 -38.97 -60.51
N PRO A 4 44.11 -38.51 -61.16
CA PRO A 4 43.64 -37.14 -61.01
C PRO A 4 42.65 -37.01 -59.83
N ALA A 5 42.84 -35.96 -59.04
CA ALA A 5 42.09 -35.63 -57.84
C ALA A 5 40.63 -35.22 -58.11
N ALA A 6 39.73 -35.68 -57.25
CA ALA A 6 38.35 -35.22 -57.20
C ALA A 6 38.28 -33.82 -56.56
N LEU A 7 37.65 -32.87 -57.25
CA LEU A 7 37.26 -31.57 -56.70
C LEU A 7 36.06 -31.75 -55.77
N LEU A 8 36.23 -31.50 -54.48
CA LEU A 8 35.14 -31.29 -53.52
C LEU A 8 34.77 -29.80 -53.53
N LEU A 9 33.57 -29.48 -54.04
CA LEU A 9 32.95 -28.15 -53.90
C LEU A 9 32.43 -28.01 -52.45
N VAL A 10 33.14 -27.21 -51.65
CA VAL A 10 32.64 -26.76 -50.35
C VAL A 10 31.72 -25.56 -50.60
N PHE A 11 30.41 -25.76 -50.49
CA PHE A 11 29.46 -24.65 -50.37
C PHE A 11 29.63 -24.04 -48.97
N GLN A 12 30.31 -22.90 -48.89
CA GLN A 12 30.21 -22.03 -47.71
C GLN A 12 28.83 -21.37 -47.73
N PHE A 13 27.95 -21.84 -46.85
CA PHE A 13 26.79 -21.06 -46.45
C PHE A 13 27.29 -19.87 -45.62
N SER A 14 27.40 -18.71 -46.24
CA SER A 14 27.44 -17.44 -45.52
C SER A 14 26.09 -17.25 -44.85
N VAL A 15 26.03 -17.41 -43.53
CA VAL A 15 24.95 -16.83 -42.74
C VAL A 15 25.04 -15.33 -42.97
N ALA A 16 24.03 -14.77 -43.65
CA ALA A 16 23.87 -13.33 -43.74
C ALA A 16 23.71 -12.82 -42.31
N SER A 17 24.79 -12.25 -41.77
CA SER A 17 24.74 -11.40 -40.60
C SER A 17 23.79 -10.26 -40.96
N SER A 18 22.59 -10.26 -40.35
CA SER A 18 21.69 -9.12 -40.39
C SER A 18 22.49 -7.92 -39.90
N THR A 19 22.88 -7.04 -40.82
CA THR A 19 23.44 -5.74 -40.48
C THR A 19 22.35 -5.01 -39.72
N SER A 20 22.43 -4.98 -38.40
CA SER A 20 21.65 -4.03 -37.62
C SER A 20 22.06 -2.66 -38.11
N GLU A 21 21.14 -1.94 -38.74
CA GLU A 21 21.29 -0.52 -39.01
C GLU A 21 21.46 0.17 -37.66
N THR A 22 22.71 0.46 -37.32
CA THR A 22 23.10 1.24 -36.15
C THR A 22 22.92 2.71 -36.51
N TRP A 23 22.27 3.50 -35.65
CA TRP A 23 22.24 4.95 -35.82
C TRP A 23 23.66 5.50 -36.01
N SER A 24 23.82 6.46 -36.92
CA SER A 24 25.11 7.10 -37.22
C SER A 24 25.66 7.94 -36.05
N LEU A 25 24.81 8.29 -35.09
CA LEU A 25 25.12 8.99 -33.84
C LEU A 25 24.62 8.14 -32.68
N CYS A 26 25.54 7.46 -31.99
CA CYS A 26 25.27 6.70 -30.78
C CYS A 26 26.30 7.11 -29.71
N PRO A 27 25.88 7.44 -28.48
CA PRO A 27 26.81 7.86 -27.45
C PRO A 27 27.87 6.81 -27.16
N ARG A 28 29.07 7.27 -26.78
CA ARG A 28 30.19 6.36 -26.50
C ARG A 28 29.85 5.40 -25.36
N GLY A 29 30.09 4.11 -25.60
CA GLY A 29 29.82 3.04 -24.64
C GLY A 29 28.38 2.52 -24.67
N CYS A 30 27.51 3.07 -25.52
CA CYS A 30 26.14 2.61 -25.70
C CYS A 30 25.98 1.73 -26.95
N ASP A 31 24.96 0.88 -26.95
CA ASP A 31 24.45 0.11 -28.09
C ASP A 31 23.10 0.70 -28.52
N CYS A 32 23.03 1.25 -29.73
CA CYS A 32 21.83 1.90 -30.25
C CYS A 32 21.26 1.11 -31.43
N ARG A 33 20.00 0.67 -31.30
CA ARG A 33 19.26 -0.14 -32.30
C ARG A 33 18.07 0.62 -32.89
N GLU A 34 18.25 1.13 -34.11
CA GLU A 34 17.27 2.00 -34.80
C GLU A 34 15.92 1.31 -35.04
N GLY A 35 15.95 0.08 -35.55
CA GLY A 35 14.72 -0.67 -35.88
C GLY A 35 13.76 -0.92 -34.70
N ILE A 36 14.25 -0.85 -33.46
CA ILE A 36 13.44 -0.98 -32.24
C ILE A 36 13.49 0.26 -31.34
N LYS A 37 14.08 1.36 -31.82
CA LYS A 37 14.18 2.65 -31.12
C LYS A 37 14.70 2.54 -29.68
N TYR A 38 15.68 1.66 -29.47
CA TYR A 38 16.23 1.33 -28.16
C TYR A 38 17.71 1.73 -28.06
N VAL A 39 18.04 2.45 -26.99
CA VAL A 39 19.42 2.82 -26.64
C VAL A 39 19.79 2.17 -25.31
N ASN A 40 20.81 1.32 -25.34
CA ASN A 40 21.35 0.66 -24.16
C ASN A 40 22.70 1.25 -23.78
N CYS A 41 22.75 1.96 -22.67
CA CYS A 41 23.97 2.46 -22.03
C CYS A 41 24.19 1.81 -20.66
N SER A 42 23.61 0.64 -20.42
CA SER A 42 23.72 -0.07 -19.15
C SER A 42 25.18 -0.46 -18.90
N ALA A 43 25.69 -0.19 -17.70
CA ALA A 43 27.08 -0.48 -17.33
C ALA A 43 28.15 0.16 -18.25
N ALA A 44 27.81 1.27 -18.92
CA ALA A 44 28.73 2.02 -19.79
C ALA A 44 29.74 2.90 -19.02
N SER A 45 29.81 2.78 -17.69
CA SER A 45 30.69 3.56 -16.81
C SER A 45 30.45 5.09 -16.91
N LEU A 46 29.21 5.48 -17.18
CA LEU A 46 28.82 6.89 -17.31
C LEU A 46 28.84 7.58 -15.94
N GLN A 47 29.44 8.77 -15.88
CA GLN A 47 29.39 9.65 -14.71
C GLN A 47 28.38 10.80 -14.89
N GLN A 48 27.97 11.05 -16.14
CA GLN A 48 27.01 12.07 -16.53
C GLN A 48 26.18 11.53 -17.68
N ILE A 49 24.99 12.10 -17.89
CA ILE A 49 24.10 11.73 -18.98
C ILE A 49 24.64 12.35 -20.29
N PRO A 50 24.93 11.55 -21.34
CA PRO A 50 25.29 12.07 -22.66
C PRO A 50 24.20 12.97 -23.27
N THR A 51 24.57 13.88 -24.17
CA THR A 51 23.62 14.80 -24.81
C THR A 51 23.28 14.42 -26.26
N ASP A 52 23.98 13.43 -26.81
CA ASP A 52 23.99 13.04 -28.23
C ASP A 52 23.15 11.78 -28.51
N PHE A 53 22.07 11.57 -27.75
CA PHE A 53 21.13 10.49 -28.01
C PHE A 53 20.33 10.70 -29.31
N PRO A 54 20.00 9.63 -30.06
CA PRO A 54 19.04 9.69 -31.16
C PRO A 54 17.68 10.25 -30.69
N THR A 55 17.13 11.23 -31.41
CA THR A 55 15.91 11.95 -30.99
C THR A 55 14.62 11.13 -31.13
N ASP A 56 14.68 10.03 -31.88
CA ASP A 56 13.60 9.06 -32.07
C ASP A 56 13.64 7.90 -31.05
N THR A 57 14.56 7.94 -30.08
CA THR A 57 14.65 6.96 -28.98
C THR A 57 13.33 6.89 -28.21
N GLU A 58 12.76 5.69 -28.14
CA GLU A 58 11.56 5.39 -27.36
C GLU A 58 11.92 4.71 -26.03
N GLN A 59 13.03 3.97 -25.99
CA GLN A 59 13.47 3.25 -24.80
C GLN A 59 14.94 3.54 -24.51
N LEU A 60 15.26 4.01 -23.31
CA LEU A 60 16.63 4.32 -22.89
C LEU A 60 16.98 3.60 -21.58
N ASP A 61 18.06 2.84 -21.60
CA ASP A 61 18.64 2.19 -20.42
C ASP A 61 19.96 2.86 -20.02
N LEU A 62 19.95 3.54 -18.88
CA LEU A 62 21.11 4.16 -18.21
C LEU A 62 21.47 3.45 -16.90
N SER A 63 21.00 2.22 -16.69
CA SER A 63 21.22 1.48 -15.44
C SER A 63 22.69 1.13 -15.21
N LYS A 64 23.04 0.84 -13.95
CA LYS A 64 24.39 0.38 -13.56
C LYS A 64 25.51 1.37 -13.92
N ASN A 65 25.21 2.66 -13.86
CA ASN A 65 26.18 3.75 -14.07
C ASN A 65 26.52 4.47 -12.76
N ASN A 66 27.20 5.60 -12.80
CA ASN A 66 27.56 6.40 -11.62
C ASN A 66 27.16 7.86 -11.78
N LEU A 67 25.87 8.11 -12.05
CA LEU A 67 25.36 9.41 -12.46
C LEU A 67 25.31 10.44 -11.32
N THR A 68 25.13 9.99 -10.07
CA THR A 68 25.06 10.81 -8.84
C THR A 68 23.94 11.86 -8.78
N ILE A 69 23.71 12.65 -9.83
CA ILE A 69 22.72 13.72 -9.93
C ILE A 69 22.01 13.59 -11.28
N LEU A 70 20.68 13.71 -11.27
CA LEU A 70 19.91 13.97 -12.49
C LEU A 70 19.63 15.48 -12.56
N PRO A 71 20.31 16.24 -13.43
CA PRO A 71 20.17 17.69 -13.50
C PRO A 71 18.82 18.09 -14.11
N ALA A 72 18.42 19.34 -13.92
CA ALA A 72 17.28 19.91 -14.64
C ALA A 72 17.48 19.80 -16.16
N ASN A 73 16.42 19.46 -16.90
CA ASN A 73 16.49 19.19 -18.35
C ASN A 73 17.54 18.15 -18.74
N ALA A 74 17.70 17.10 -17.93
CA ALA A 74 18.62 15.98 -18.18
C ALA A 74 18.46 15.32 -19.56
N PHE A 75 17.27 15.44 -20.18
CA PHE A 75 16.91 14.77 -21.42
C PHE A 75 16.30 15.75 -22.44
N PRO A 76 17.09 16.70 -22.97
CA PRO A 76 16.57 17.86 -23.72
C PRO A 76 15.93 17.53 -25.06
N SER A 77 16.20 16.36 -25.64
CA SER A 77 15.76 15.98 -27.00
C SER A 77 15.03 14.64 -27.08
N LEU A 78 14.70 14.04 -25.93
CA LEU A 78 14.09 12.71 -25.84
C LEU A 78 12.57 12.76 -25.60
N TRP A 79 11.87 13.62 -26.32
CA TRP A 79 10.43 13.84 -26.19
C TRP A 79 9.56 12.62 -26.59
N ARG A 80 10.13 11.66 -27.32
CA ARG A 80 9.47 10.40 -27.71
C ARG A 80 9.64 9.25 -26.71
N ILE A 81 10.47 9.43 -25.69
CA ILE A 81 10.78 8.35 -24.75
C ILE A 81 9.51 7.91 -24.00
N ASN A 82 9.30 6.60 -23.92
CA ASN A 82 8.22 5.97 -23.17
C ASN A 82 8.74 5.11 -22.02
N ILE A 83 9.97 4.59 -22.10
CA ILE A 83 10.60 3.81 -21.02
C ILE A 83 11.98 4.39 -20.73
N LEU A 84 12.20 4.80 -19.48
CA LEU A 84 13.48 5.30 -18.99
C LEU A 84 13.94 4.47 -17.79
N LEU A 85 15.07 3.79 -17.94
CA LEU A 85 15.66 2.95 -16.90
C LEU A 85 16.93 3.60 -16.36
N ILE A 86 16.97 3.88 -15.06
CA ILE A 86 18.12 4.47 -14.36
C ILE A 86 18.35 3.73 -13.03
N SER A 87 18.07 2.42 -13.01
CA SER A 87 18.29 1.60 -11.82
C SER A 87 19.77 1.39 -11.52
N SER A 88 20.15 1.33 -10.24
CA SER A 88 21.52 0.98 -9.81
C SER A 88 22.58 1.96 -10.33
N SER A 89 22.24 3.26 -10.39
CA SER A 89 23.10 4.29 -11.01
C SER A 89 23.66 5.32 -10.02
N ASN A 90 23.65 4.99 -8.72
CA ASN A 90 24.16 5.80 -7.61
C ASN A 90 23.54 7.21 -7.54
N VAL A 91 22.31 7.39 -8.03
CA VAL A 91 21.63 8.69 -8.05
C VAL A 91 21.27 9.10 -6.63
N LYS A 92 21.78 10.24 -6.17
CA LYS A 92 21.52 10.80 -4.84
C LYS A 92 20.49 11.92 -4.87
N ARG A 93 20.43 12.67 -5.98
CA ARG A 93 19.58 13.84 -6.13
C ARG A 93 18.97 13.89 -7.52
N VAL A 94 17.66 14.09 -7.57
CA VAL A 94 16.92 14.43 -8.78
C VAL A 94 16.57 15.92 -8.68
N GLU A 95 17.18 16.74 -9.52
CA GLU A 95 16.90 18.18 -9.54
C GLU A 95 15.49 18.44 -10.09
N GLY A 96 14.88 19.55 -9.64
CA GLY A 96 13.56 19.95 -10.10
C GLY A 96 13.54 20.16 -11.62
N GLY A 97 12.64 19.47 -12.30
CA GLY A 97 12.53 19.52 -13.76
C GLY A 97 13.54 18.67 -14.54
N ALA A 98 14.14 17.67 -13.90
CA ALA A 98 14.95 16.66 -14.62
C ALA A 98 14.16 15.95 -15.75
N PHE A 99 12.84 15.83 -15.61
CA PHE A 99 11.96 15.11 -16.53
C PHE A 99 10.93 16.02 -17.24
N ASP A 100 11.09 17.34 -17.19
CA ASP A 100 10.07 18.32 -17.66
C ASP A 100 9.60 18.08 -19.11
N LEU A 101 10.47 17.54 -19.97
CA LEU A 101 10.20 17.33 -21.40
C LEU A 101 9.73 15.90 -21.75
N LEU A 102 9.61 15.02 -20.76
CA LEU A 102 9.31 13.60 -20.98
C LEU A 102 7.82 13.30 -20.93
N GLU A 103 7.03 14.07 -21.69
CA GLU A 103 5.55 14.02 -21.63
C GLU A 103 4.98 12.63 -21.99
N ASN A 104 5.66 11.86 -22.82
CA ASN A 104 5.20 10.52 -23.23
C ASN A 104 5.73 9.39 -22.35
N LEU A 105 6.43 9.70 -21.26
CA LEU A 105 7.05 8.69 -20.42
C LEU A 105 5.98 7.83 -19.75
N TRP A 106 5.98 6.54 -20.06
CA TRP A 106 5.04 5.54 -19.55
C TRP A 106 5.62 4.81 -18.33
N ARG A 107 6.92 4.54 -18.33
CA ARG A 107 7.63 3.88 -17.21
C ARG A 107 8.93 4.58 -16.87
N LEU A 108 9.09 4.86 -15.58
CA LEU A 108 10.30 5.41 -14.99
C LEU A 108 10.83 4.48 -13.91
N ASP A 109 12.04 3.95 -14.11
CA ASP A 109 12.72 3.10 -13.17
C ASP A 109 13.91 3.83 -12.54
N LEU A 110 13.80 4.13 -11.25
CA LEU A 110 14.81 4.75 -10.40
C LEU A 110 15.20 3.84 -9.23
N GLN A 111 14.95 2.53 -9.34
CA GLN A 111 15.20 1.57 -8.26
C GLN A 111 16.69 1.44 -7.91
N ARG A 112 17.01 1.08 -6.66
CA ARG A 112 18.40 0.81 -6.23
C ARG A 112 19.31 2.01 -6.43
N ASN A 113 18.88 3.19 -5.99
CA ASN A 113 19.68 4.40 -5.98
C ASN A 113 19.78 4.92 -4.53
N ASP A 114 20.37 6.09 -4.33
CA ASP A 114 20.59 6.70 -3.01
C ASP A 114 19.66 7.92 -2.79
N ILE A 115 18.47 7.93 -3.43
CA ILE A 115 17.55 9.07 -3.42
C ILE A 115 16.91 9.20 -2.03
N ARG A 116 17.06 10.37 -1.41
CA ARG A 116 16.49 10.67 -0.08
C ARG A 116 15.19 11.48 -0.11
N ASP A 117 15.02 12.30 -1.15
CA ASP A 117 13.87 13.18 -1.30
C ASP A 117 13.55 13.39 -2.78
N LEU A 118 12.27 13.58 -3.08
CA LEU A 118 11.77 13.96 -4.39
C LEU A 118 11.23 15.39 -4.27
N GLY A 119 11.90 16.36 -4.87
CA GLY A 119 11.45 17.75 -4.80
C GLY A 119 10.05 17.95 -5.39
N HIS A 120 9.38 19.05 -5.02
CA HIS A 120 8.03 19.40 -5.50
C HIS A 120 7.88 19.51 -7.04
N ARG A 121 9.00 19.63 -7.78
CA ARG A 121 9.04 19.65 -9.24
C ARG A 121 9.44 18.31 -9.88
N PHE A 122 9.49 17.23 -9.10
CA PHE A 122 9.85 15.90 -9.59
C PHE A 122 8.85 15.38 -10.62
N SER A 123 7.54 15.58 -10.37
CA SER A 123 6.47 15.03 -11.20
C SER A 123 6.09 15.90 -12.41
N ILE A 124 6.72 17.06 -12.60
CA ILE A 124 6.47 17.91 -13.76
C ILE A 124 6.97 17.19 -15.02
N GLY A 125 6.14 17.21 -16.08
CA GLY A 125 6.41 16.49 -17.33
C GLY A 125 5.99 15.02 -17.31
N LEU A 126 5.66 14.43 -16.16
CA LEU A 126 5.34 13.00 -16.01
C LEU A 126 3.83 12.69 -16.09
N SER A 127 3.08 13.46 -16.88
CA SER A 127 1.60 13.40 -16.90
C SER A 127 1.04 12.09 -17.47
N PHE A 128 1.78 11.38 -18.34
CA PHE A 128 1.38 10.08 -18.90
C PHE A 128 2.01 8.89 -18.17
N LEU A 129 2.76 9.12 -17.09
CA LEU A 129 3.46 8.06 -16.37
C LEU A 129 2.47 7.05 -15.79
N ASN A 130 2.73 5.77 -16.04
CA ASN A 130 1.91 4.65 -15.60
C ASN A 130 2.61 3.84 -14.50
N GLU A 131 3.91 3.59 -14.66
CA GLU A 131 4.73 2.84 -13.71
C GLU A 131 5.87 3.72 -13.17
N LEU A 132 5.88 3.93 -11.85
CA LEU A 132 6.97 4.61 -11.15
C LEU A 132 7.62 3.63 -10.16
N LEU A 133 8.89 3.31 -10.41
CA LEU A 133 9.65 2.37 -9.59
C LEU A 133 10.76 3.11 -8.83
N LEU A 134 10.62 3.17 -7.50
CA LEU A 134 11.50 3.88 -6.57
C LEU A 134 11.98 2.98 -5.42
N SER A 135 11.88 1.65 -5.59
CA SER A 135 12.29 0.71 -4.55
C SER A 135 13.78 0.78 -4.26
N ASP A 136 14.17 0.35 -3.07
CA ASP A 136 15.58 0.25 -2.67
C ASP A 136 16.29 1.62 -2.77
N ASN A 137 15.68 2.65 -2.19
CA ASN A 137 16.22 4.00 -2.05
C ASN A 137 16.27 4.39 -0.56
N HIS A 138 16.38 5.69 -0.27
CA HIS A 138 16.47 6.22 1.09
C HIS A 138 15.39 7.26 1.37
N LEU A 139 14.21 7.14 0.74
CA LEU A 139 13.09 8.05 0.96
C LEU A 139 12.60 7.93 2.40
N GLU A 140 12.47 9.05 3.10
CA GLU A 140 12.05 9.09 4.52
C GLU A 140 10.62 9.58 4.71
N LYS A 141 10.15 10.50 3.85
CA LYS A 141 8.86 11.18 4.00
C LYS A 141 8.09 11.23 2.69
N LEU A 142 6.77 11.01 2.78
CA LEU A 142 5.85 11.16 1.66
C LEU A 142 4.90 12.33 1.87
N ASN A 143 4.86 13.26 0.92
CA ASN A 143 3.97 14.41 0.91
C ASN A 143 3.22 14.56 -0.41
N SER A 144 2.07 15.24 -0.37
CA SER A 144 1.18 15.36 -1.53
C SER A 144 1.74 16.15 -2.71
N PHE A 145 2.75 17.01 -2.50
CA PHE A 145 3.32 17.84 -3.57
C PHE A 145 4.28 17.06 -4.47
N MET A 146 4.94 16.03 -3.95
CA MET A 146 5.90 15.24 -4.75
C MET A 146 5.24 14.54 -5.94
N PHE A 147 3.98 14.14 -5.78
CA PHE A 147 3.24 13.33 -6.73
C PHE A 147 2.08 14.08 -7.42
N GLN A 148 2.09 15.42 -7.34
CA GLN A 148 0.94 16.24 -7.71
C GLN A 148 0.45 16.05 -9.15
N ASN A 149 1.35 15.73 -10.09
CA ASN A 149 1.05 15.59 -11.53
C ASN A 149 1.03 14.14 -12.03
N LEU A 150 0.94 13.16 -11.12
CA LEU A 150 1.03 11.72 -11.44
C LEU A 150 -0.36 11.06 -11.55
N ASP A 151 -1.30 11.72 -12.25
CA ASP A 151 -2.71 11.31 -12.32
C ASP A 151 -2.94 9.95 -13.01
N ASN A 152 -2.01 9.54 -13.88
CA ASN A 152 -2.10 8.32 -14.68
C ASN A 152 -1.35 7.11 -14.10
N VAL A 153 -0.63 7.28 -13.00
CA VAL A 153 0.16 6.21 -12.40
C VAL A 153 -0.78 5.12 -11.89
N GLN A 154 -0.57 3.90 -12.37
CA GLN A 154 -1.29 2.70 -11.94
C GLN A 154 -0.46 1.85 -10.98
N LYS A 155 0.87 1.93 -11.06
CA LYS A 155 1.77 1.19 -10.19
C LYS A 155 2.84 2.12 -9.61
N LEU A 156 2.84 2.22 -8.29
CA LEU A 156 3.87 2.90 -7.52
C LEU A 156 4.60 1.88 -6.65
N ASN A 157 5.90 1.76 -6.87
CA ASN A 157 6.75 0.91 -6.04
C ASN A 157 7.71 1.72 -5.18
N LEU A 158 7.50 1.69 -3.86
CA LEU A 158 8.28 2.38 -2.83
C LEU A 158 8.84 1.41 -1.79
N ASN A 159 8.87 0.11 -2.10
CA ASN A 159 9.35 -0.90 -1.16
C ASN A 159 10.84 -0.74 -0.83
N ASN A 160 11.28 -1.23 0.33
CA ASN A 160 12.67 -1.13 0.79
C ASN A 160 13.20 0.32 0.79
N ASN A 161 12.43 1.26 1.35
CA ASN A 161 12.88 2.62 1.63
C ASN A 161 12.97 2.83 3.16
N GLN A 162 13.03 4.08 3.61
CA GLN A 162 13.09 4.45 5.02
C GLN A 162 11.87 5.26 5.42
N ILE A 163 10.73 5.05 4.74
CA ILE A 163 9.55 5.88 4.88
C ILE A 163 8.96 5.68 6.28
N SER A 164 8.95 6.74 7.09
CA SER A 164 8.34 6.74 8.42
C SER A 164 7.13 7.67 8.51
N GLU A 165 7.06 8.70 7.66
CA GLU A 165 5.99 9.70 7.68
C GLU A 165 5.29 9.79 6.32
N MET A 166 3.95 9.74 6.34
CA MET A 166 3.11 10.00 5.18
C MET A 166 2.05 11.06 5.52
N SER A 167 2.04 12.18 4.79
CA SER A 167 1.02 13.21 4.99
C SER A 167 -0.36 12.72 4.57
N SER A 168 -1.42 13.24 5.18
CA SER A 168 -2.79 13.05 4.68
C SER A 168 -2.88 13.46 3.20
N GLY A 169 -3.46 12.59 2.37
CA GLY A 169 -3.54 12.77 0.93
C GLY A 169 -2.19 12.76 0.21
N ALA A 170 -1.14 12.12 0.75
CA ALA A 170 0.16 11.98 0.08
C ALA A 170 0.04 11.48 -1.36
N PHE A 171 -0.94 10.62 -1.65
CA PHE A 171 -1.19 10.05 -2.97
C PHE A 171 -2.43 10.62 -3.67
N ARG A 172 -3.01 11.73 -3.20
CA ARG A 172 -4.35 12.21 -3.62
C ARG A 172 -4.52 12.43 -5.13
N SER A 173 -3.45 12.78 -5.84
CA SER A 173 -3.47 12.99 -7.29
C SER A 173 -3.49 11.69 -8.09
N MET A 174 -2.99 10.58 -7.52
CA MET A 174 -2.89 9.28 -8.20
C MET A 174 -4.24 8.53 -8.19
N THR A 175 -5.27 9.15 -8.74
CA THR A 175 -6.65 8.60 -8.72
C THR A 175 -6.79 7.28 -9.49
N ARG A 176 -5.87 6.98 -10.41
CA ARG A 176 -5.80 5.73 -11.19
C ARG A 176 -4.90 4.67 -10.57
N LEU A 177 -4.33 4.90 -9.39
CA LEU A 177 -3.41 3.96 -8.74
C LEU A 177 -4.12 2.65 -8.44
N ARG A 178 -3.55 1.54 -8.91
CA ARG A 178 -4.04 0.17 -8.70
C ARG A 178 -3.14 -0.61 -7.74
N GLN A 179 -1.84 -0.37 -7.77
CA GLN A 179 -0.86 -1.06 -6.93
C GLN A 179 0.04 -0.08 -6.19
N LEU A 180 0.04 -0.18 -4.87
CA LEU A 180 0.91 0.57 -3.98
C LEU A 180 1.73 -0.39 -3.13
N HIS A 181 3.03 -0.42 -3.39
CA HIS A 181 3.99 -1.27 -2.69
C HIS A 181 4.81 -0.42 -1.71
N LEU A 182 4.60 -0.62 -0.41
CA LEU A 182 5.24 0.09 0.70
C LEU A 182 5.93 -0.87 1.68
N GLN A 183 6.11 -2.13 1.31
CA GLN A 183 6.71 -3.14 2.19
C GLN A 183 8.17 -2.82 2.54
N ASN A 184 8.59 -3.25 3.73
CA ASN A 184 9.93 -3.04 4.29
C ASN A 184 10.31 -1.54 4.33
N ASN A 185 9.46 -0.75 4.97
CA ASN A 185 9.70 0.65 5.32
C ASN A 185 9.70 0.81 6.86
N GLN A 186 9.57 2.03 7.37
CA GLN A 186 9.61 2.36 8.80
C GLN A 186 8.29 2.97 9.28
N ILE A 187 7.17 2.63 8.62
CA ILE A 187 5.85 3.16 8.95
C ILE A 187 5.41 2.58 10.29
N ASP A 188 5.09 3.42 11.27
CA ASP A 188 4.71 3.00 12.61
C ASP A 188 3.20 3.14 12.91
N ASN A 189 2.51 4.03 12.19
CA ASN A 189 1.09 4.30 12.34
C ASN A 189 0.42 4.59 11.00
N LEU A 190 -0.83 4.14 10.85
CA LEU A 190 -1.67 4.50 9.70
C LEU A 190 -2.77 5.46 10.15
N THR A 191 -2.63 6.74 9.79
CA THR A 191 -3.58 7.79 10.17
C THR A 191 -4.67 7.99 9.12
N ASN A 192 -5.82 8.51 9.54
CA ASN A 192 -6.92 8.79 8.63
C ASN A 192 -6.54 9.76 7.49
N GLY A 193 -6.89 9.38 6.26
CA GLY A 193 -6.70 10.21 5.07
C GLY A 193 -5.39 10.00 4.32
N VAL A 194 -4.45 9.18 4.81
CA VAL A 194 -3.21 8.87 4.05
C VAL A 194 -3.50 8.25 2.68
N PHE A 195 -4.54 7.41 2.58
CA PHE A 195 -5.00 6.77 1.34
C PHE A 195 -6.24 7.44 0.73
N PHE A 196 -6.49 8.71 1.04
CA PHE A 196 -7.62 9.45 0.49
C PHE A 196 -7.59 9.49 -1.05
N MET A 197 -8.76 9.35 -1.68
CA MET A 197 -8.98 9.33 -3.14
C MET A 197 -8.47 8.10 -3.91
N LEU A 198 -7.90 7.09 -3.24
CA LEU A 198 -7.39 5.87 -3.90
C LEU A 198 -8.48 4.82 -4.18
N GLN A 199 -9.54 5.22 -4.89
CA GLN A 199 -10.73 4.39 -5.15
C GLN A 199 -10.46 3.17 -6.03
N ASN A 200 -9.46 3.27 -6.91
CA ASN A 200 -9.05 2.21 -7.85
C ASN A 200 -7.94 1.31 -7.29
N LEU A 201 -7.53 1.51 -6.03
CA LEU A 201 -6.43 0.74 -5.46
C LEU A 201 -6.89 -0.70 -5.20
N GLU A 202 -6.20 -1.65 -5.81
CA GLU A 202 -6.46 -3.08 -5.74
C GLU A 202 -5.49 -3.78 -4.81
N VAL A 203 -4.22 -3.36 -4.79
CA VAL A 203 -3.15 -3.95 -3.98
C VAL A 203 -2.52 -2.87 -3.12
N LEU A 204 -2.60 -3.07 -1.81
CA LEU A 204 -1.88 -2.30 -0.81
C LEU A 204 -0.97 -3.23 -0.01
N ASN A 205 0.33 -3.15 -0.26
CA ASN A 205 1.32 -3.93 0.46
C ASN A 205 2.05 -3.07 1.50
N LEU A 206 1.84 -3.37 2.78
CA LEU A 206 2.46 -2.72 3.94
C LEU A 206 3.29 -3.72 4.78
N GLN A 207 3.60 -4.89 4.24
CA GLN A 207 4.35 -5.95 4.90
C GLN A 207 5.70 -5.45 5.43
N GLY A 208 6.17 -5.93 6.58
CA GLY A 208 7.53 -5.63 7.03
C GLY A 208 7.75 -4.18 7.47
N ASN A 209 6.69 -3.50 7.89
CA ASN A 209 6.79 -2.17 8.52
C ASN A 209 6.79 -2.31 10.05
N GLN A 210 6.61 -1.22 10.77
CA GLN A 210 6.58 -1.17 12.23
C GLN A 210 5.19 -0.77 12.75
N ILE A 211 4.14 -1.06 11.98
CA ILE A 211 2.79 -0.54 12.23
C ILE A 211 2.25 -1.11 13.55
N LYS A 212 1.96 -0.25 14.52
CA LYS A 212 1.38 -0.60 15.83
C LYS A 212 -0.08 -0.22 15.93
N GLU A 213 -0.46 0.90 15.31
CA GLU A 213 -1.81 1.43 15.35
C GLU A 213 -2.34 1.77 13.96
N ILE A 214 -3.64 1.52 13.78
CA ILE A 214 -4.37 1.80 12.53
C ILE A 214 -5.65 2.54 12.90
N ASP A 215 -5.78 3.78 12.42
CA ASP A 215 -6.96 4.59 12.64
C ASP A 215 -8.22 3.94 12.05
N THR A 216 -9.34 4.13 12.75
CA THR A 216 -10.64 3.74 12.20
C THR A 216 -10.98 4.60 11.01
N GLY A 217 -11.21 3.97 9.86
CA GLY A 217 -11.61 4.65 8.63
C GLY A 217 -10.50 4.82 7.60
N VAL A 218 -9.26 4.44 7.91
CA VAL A 218 -8.12 4.65 7.01
C VAL A 218 -8.29 3.98 5.63
N PHE A 219 -9.02 2.85 5.59
CA PHE A 219 -9.28 2.10 4.36
C PHE A 219 -10.61 2.45 3.68
N THR A 220 -11.37 3.45 4.16
CA THR A 220 -12.72 3.78 3.65
C THR A 220 -12.76 4.20 2.20
N SER A 221 -11.69 4.82 1.70
CA SER A 221 -11.60 5.24 0.30
C SER A 221 -11.26 4.09 -0.66
N LEU A 222 -10.82 2.93 -0.15
CA LEU A 222 -10.28 1.82 -0.95
C LEU A 222 -11.38 0.90 -1.47
N THR A 223 -12.21 1.40 -2.38
CA THR A 223 -13.41 0.72 -2.86
C THR A 223 -13.16 -0.38 -3.90
N SER A 224 -11.92 -0.59 -4.32
CA SER A 224 -11.52 -1.65 -5.26
C SER A 224 -10.49 -2.63 -4.68
N LEU A 225 -10.24 -2.56 -3.36
CA LEU A 225 -9.18 -3.31 -2.70
C LEU A 225 -9.41 -4.82 -2.79
N THR A 226 -8.41 -5.52 -3.32
CA THR A 226 -8.39 -6.98 -3.46
C THR A 226 -7.39 -7.62 -2.52
N LEU A 227 -6.28 -6.94 -2.22
CA LEU A 227 -5.23 -7.43 -1.34
C LEU A 227 -4.76 -6.32 -0.39
N LEU A 228 -4.78 -6.62 0.90
CA LEU A 228 -4.20 -5.84 1.98
C LEU A 228 -3.19 -6.69 2.75
N ASP A 229 -1.91 -6.39 2.58
CA ASP A 229 -0.86 -7.09 3.33
C ASP A 229 -0.39 -6.24 4.50
N LEU A 230 -0.70 -6.69 5.72
CA LEU A 230 -0.27 -6.11 7.00
C LEU A 230 0.61 -7.09 7.79
N SER A 231 1.11 -8.16 7.15
CA SER A 231 1.98 -9.14 7.79
C SER A 231 3.33 -8.51 8.21
N LYS A 232 4.05 -9.14 9.13
CA LYS A 232 5.38 -8.69 9.56
C LYS A 232 5.38 -7.24 10.05
N ASN A 233 4.44 -6.89 10.92
CA ASN A 233 4.30 -5.55 11.51
C ASN A 233 4.36 -5.63 13.05
N GLY A 234 4.07 -4.52 13.72
CA GLY A 234 4.08 -4.41 15.18
C GLY A 234 2.70 -4.46 15.83
N LEU A 235 1.66 -5.00 15.15
CA LEU A 235 0.29 -4.94 15.65
C LEU A 235 0.13 -5.85 16.88
N GLU A 236 -0.25 -5.25 18.01
CA GLU A 236 -0.56 -6.02 19.22
C GLU A 236 -2.03 -6.39 19.31
N ARG A 237 -2.89 -5.47 18.88
CA ARG A 237 -4.35 -5.61 18.92
C ARG A 237 -4.94 -4.94 17.70
N ILE A 238 -6.11 -5.41 17.27
CA ILE A 238 -6.88 -4.79 16.20
C ILE A 238 -8.36 -4.81 16.53
N LYS A 239 -9.09 -3.79 16.08
CA LYS A 239 -10.55 -3.71 16.26
C LYS A 239 -11.23 -4.08 14.96
N PHE A 240 -12.35 -4.79 15.04
CA PHE A 240 -13.17 -5.10 13.86
C PHE A 240 -13.58 -3.83 13.08
N LYS A 241 -13.75 -2.69 13.78
CA LYS A 241 -14.07 -1.39 13.16
C LYS A 241 -13.02 -0.90 12.17
N THR A 242 -11.75 -1.32 12.31
CA THR A 242 -10.67 -0.99 11.36
C THR A 242 -11.00 -1.50 9.95
N PHE A 243 -11.62 -2.67 9.85
CA PHE A 243 -11.97 -3.32 8.57
C PHE A 243 -13.37 -2.99 8.06
N LEU A 244 -14.22 -2.32 8.87
CA LEU A 244 -15.57 -1.92 8.45
C LEU A 244 -15.55 -0.96 7.25
N GLY A 245 -14.48 -0.16 7.10
CA GLY A 245 -14.34 0.78 5.99
C GLY A 245 -14.07 0.13 4.64
N ILE A 246 -13.49 -1.08 4.64
CA ILE A 246 -13.32 -1.88 3.42
C ILE A 246 -14.72 -2.34 3.05
N GLN A 247 -15.24 -2.06 1.84
CA GLN A 247 -16.61 -2.43 1.40
C GLN A 247 -16.62 -3.34 0.17
N THR A 248 -15.45 -3.82 -0.21
CA THR A 248 -15.19 -4.73 -1.33
C THR A 248 -15.55 -6.18 -0.99
N TRP A 249 -15.75 -6.98 -2.04
CA TRP A 249 -16.03 -8.41 -1.95
C TRP A 249 -14.77 -9.20 -2.28
N GLY A 250 -14.42 -10.15 -1.42
CA GLY A 250 -13.26 -11.01 -1.63
C GLY A 250 -11.93 -10.31 -1.40
N THR A 251 -11.86 -9.36 -0.45
CA THR A 251 -10.58 -8.75 -0.10
C THR A 251 -9.78 -9.71 0.76
N HIS A 252 -8.61 -10.07 0.26
CA HIS A 252 -7.60 -10.86 0.92
C HIS A 252 -6.80 -10.00 1.89
N ILE A 253 -6.64 -10.47 3.13
CA ILE A 253 -5.96 -9.78 4.22
C ILE A 253 -4.90 -10.73 4.79
N LEU A 254 -3.67 -10.23 4.91
CA LEU A 254 -2.56 -10.93 5.56
C LEU A 254 -2.21 -10.24 6.88
N LEU A 255 -2.14 -10.99 7.98
CA LEU A 255 -1.98 -10.50 9.35
C LEU A 255 -0.96 -11.30 10.18
N SER A 256 -0.35 -12.33 9.62
CA SER A 256 0.69 -13.14 10.26
C SER A 256 1.92 -12.31 10.65
N GLU A 257 2.75 -12.87 11.54
CA GLU A 257 4.01 -12.25 11.98
C GLU A 257 3.81 -10.84 12.58
N ASN A 258 2.82 -10.69 13.47
CA ASN A 258 2.59 -9.49 14.27
C ASN A 258 2.68 -9.84 15.77
N ASN A 259 2.68 -8.83 16.65
CA ASN A 259 2.86 -8.98 18.10
C ASN A 259 1.56 -9.31 18.86
N TRP A 260 0.75 -10.24 18.33
CA TRP A 260 -0.63 -10.43 18.77
C TRP A 260 -0.78 -10.74 20.26
N THR A 261 -1.64 -9.96 20.92
CA THR A 261 -2.20 -10.27 22.24
C THR A 261 -3.49 -11.07 22.07
N CYS A 262 -3.42 -12.38 22.28
CA CYS A 262 -4.51 -13.32 22.14
C CYS A 262 -5.45 -13.34 23.34
N ASP A 263 -6.08 -12.20 23.61
CA ASP A 263 -7.18 -12.06 24.54
C ASP A 263 -8.53 -12.36 23.86
N CYS A 264 -9.62 -12.28 24.64
CA CYS A 264 -10.96 -12.52 24.12
C CYS A 264 -11.43 -11.44 23.14
N GLU A 265 -10.86 -10.23 23.16
CA GLU A 265 -11.18 -9.20 22.18
C GLU A 265 -10.63 -9.59 20.80
N LEU A 266 -9.37 -10.04 20.72
CA LEU A 266 -8.78 -10.47 19.47
C LEU A 266 -9.56 -11.65 18.87
N GLN A 267 -9.91 -12.64 19.70
CA GLN A 267 -10.74 -13.78 19.28
C GLN A 267 -12.10 -13.35 18.70
N ARG A 268 -12.78 -12.39 19.33
CA ARG A 268 -14.04 -11.82 18.83
C ARG A 268 -13.86 -11.12 17.49
N VAL A 269 -12.73 -10.47 17.25
CA VAL A 269 -12.45 -9.79 15.98
C VAL A 269 -12.26 -10.80 14.85
N PHE A 270 -11.44 -11.82 15.04
CA PHE A 270 -11.24 -12.87 14.02
C PHE A 270 -12.51 -13.70 13.79
N GLY A 271 -13.27 -14.01 14.84
CA GLY A 271 -14.59 -14.64 14.69
C GLY A 271 -15.55 -13.81 13.85
N LYS A 272 -15.56 -12.48 14.02
CA LYS A 272 -16.34 -11.57 13.17
C LYS A 272 -15.81 -11.54 11.74
N LEU A 273 -14.50 -11.42 11.54
CA LEU A 273 -13.90 -11.41 10.20
C LEU A 273 -14.27 -12.67 9.40
N HIS A 274 -14.20 -13.84 10.04
CA HIS A 274 -14.62 -15.11 9.43
C HIS A 274 -16.11 -15.13 9.06
N SER A 275 -16.98 -14.52 9.89
CA SER A 275 -18.44 -14.50 9.66
C SER A 275 -18.90 -13.59 8.52
N VAL A 276 -18.11 -12.56 8.16
CA VAL A 276 -18.54 -11.50 7.23
C VAL A 276 -18.44 -11.93 5.76
N GLN A 277 -17.71 -13.03 5.47
CA GLN A 277 -17.53 -13.69 4.15
C GLN A 277 -16.91 -12.85 3.03
N ARG A 278 -17.03 -11.52 3.06
CA ARG A 278 -16.49 -10.60 2.06
C ARG A 278 -15.01 -10.26 2.30
N LEU A 279 -14.52 -10.51 3.50
CA LEU A 279 -13.11 -10.34 3.89
C LEU A 279 -12.55 -11.72 4.19
N ILE A 280 -11.38 -12.01 3.63
CA ILE A 280 -10.72 -13.31 3.73
C ILE A 280 -9.38 -13.08 4.39
N VAL A 281 -9.15 -13.69 5.55
CA VAL A 281 -7.83 -13.69 6.19
C VAL A 281 -7.11 -14.96 5.74
N ASP A 282 -6.24 -14.84 4.74
CA ASP A 282 -5.62 -16.00 4.08
C ASP A 282 -4.65 -16.74 4.98
N ASP A 283 -3.99 -16.01 5.89
CA ASP A 283 -2.95 -16.51 6.78
C ASP A 283 -3.42 -16.69 8.22
N TYR A 284 -4.73 -16.91 8.43
CA TYR A 284 -5.33 -17.08 9.76
C TYR A 284 -4.64 -18.16 10.60
N GLU A 285 -4.28 -19.29 9.99
CA GLU A 285 -3.57 -20.38 10.65
C GLU A 285 -2.15 -20.00 11.10
N ASN A 286 -1.57 -18.96 10.50
CA ASN A 286 -0.23 -18.44 10.80
C ASN A 286 -0.28 -17.22 11.75
N VAL A 287 -1.44 -16.89 12.30
CA VAL A 287 -1.58 -15.86 13.34
C VAL A 287 -1.15 -16.47 14.67
N ILE A 288 0.09 -16.19 15.07
CA ILE A 288 0.70 -16.73 16.30
C ILE A 288 0.57 -15.73 17.44
N CYS A 289 0.23 -16.22 18.62
CA CYS A 289 0.12 -15.45 19.85
C CYS A 289 1.50 -15.13 20.43
N LEU A 290 1.74 -13.86 20.77
CA LEU A 290 2.92 -13.44 21.52
C LEU A 290 2.61 -13.25 23.01
N GLU A 291 1.42 -12.71 23.29
CA GLU A 291 0.87 -12.50 24.62
C GLU A 291 -0.53 -13.14 24.71
N PRO A 292 -0.99 -13.57 25.90
CA PRO A 292 -0.23 -13.68 27.16
C PRO A 292 0.80 -14.83 27.12
N PRO A 293 1.74 -14.92 28.10
CA PRO A 293 2.79 -15.94 28.09
C PRO A 293 2.27 -17.38 28.09
N ALA A 294 1.07 -17.61 28.63
CA ALA A 294 0.42 -18.92 28.63
C ALA A 294 0.00 -19.42 27.24
N LEU A 295 -0.17 -18.51 26.28
CA LEU A 295 -0.57 -18.80 24.91
C LEU A 295 0.55 -18.52 23.90
N ARG A 296 1.74 -18.12 24.37
CA ARG A 296 2.85 -17.74 23.49
C ARG A 296 3.23 -18.89 22.55
N ASP A 297 3.53 -18.53 21.31
CA ASP A 297 3.91 -19.44 20.22
C ASP A 297 2.81 -20.42 19.77
N LEU A 298 1.59 -20.29 20.30
CA LEU A 298 0.43 -21.03 19.83
C LEU A 298 -0.30 -20.26 18.72
N PRO A 299 -0.84 -20.95 17.70
CA PRO A 299 -1.69 -20.32 16.71
C PRO A 299 -3.04 -19.93 17.34
N LEU A 300 -3.54 -18.74 17.00
CA LEU A 300 -4.80 -18.19 17.49
C LEU A 300 -5.99 -19.15 17.25
N ALA A 301 -5.97 -19.86 16.12
CA ALA A 301 -6.97 -20.87 15.74
C ALA A 301 -7.06 -22.06 16.73
N SER A 302 -5.99 -22.34 17.47
CA SER A 302 -5.96 -23.44 18.46
C SER A 302 -6.42 -23.04 19.85
N VAL A 303 -6.58 -21.74 20.12
CA VAL A 303 -6.92 -21.23 21.44
C VAL A 303 -8.40 -21.48 21.74
N ASP A 304 -8.71 -22.09 22.88
CA ASP A 304 -10.07 -22.43 23.28
C ASP A 304 -10.94 -21.18 23.50
N THR A 305 -11.94 -21.00 22.64
CA THR A 305 -12.88 -19.88 22.68
C THR A 305 -13.97 -20.03 23.75
N GLN A 306 -14.14 -21.20 24.37
CA GLN A 306 -15.21 -21.46 25.35
C GLN A 306 -15.15 -20.51 26.55
N LEU A 307 -13.94 -20.20 27.04
CA LEU A 307 -13.77 -19.23 28.12
C LEU A 307 -14.22 -17.82 27.71
N CYS A 308 -13.96 -17.41 26.47
CA CYS A 308 -14.36 -16.10 25.95
C CYS A 308 -15.88 -15.99 25.73
N ILE A 309 -16.53 -17.10 25.42
CA ILE A 309 -17.99 -17.20 25.32
C ILE A 309 -18.61 -17.10 26.72
N ALA A 310 -18.06 -17.82 27.70
CA ALA A 310 -18.53 -17.74 29.09
C ALA A 310 -18.46 -16.30 29.64
N GLU A 311 -17.38 -15.57 29.36
CA GLU A 311 -17.28 -14.14 29.68
C GLU A 311 -18.46 -13.35 29.08
N THR A 312 -18.74 -13.50 27.78
CA THR A 312 -19.88 -12.79 27.16
C THR A 312 -21.24 -13.17 27.74
N VAL A 313 -21.46 -14.44 28.08
CA VAL A 313 -22.71 -14.92 28.69
C VAL A 313 -22.89 -14.31 30.08
N THR A 314 -21.83 -14.28 30.90
CA THR A 314 -21.90 -13.67 32.23
C THR A 314 -22.22 -12.17 32.14
N VAL A 315 -21.57 -11.44 31.23
CA VAL A 315 -21.86 -10.01 30.99
C VAL A 315 -23.31 -9.82 30.50
N LEU A 316 -23.80 -10.65 29.60
CA LEU A 316 -25.18 -10.58 29.11
C LEU A 316 -26.19 -10.85 30.24
N VAL A 317 -25.97 -11.88 31.05
CA VAL A 317 -26.83 -12.20 32.19
C VAL A 317 -26.83 -11.05 33.19
N ILE A 318 -25.67 -10.46 33.52
CA ILE A 318 -25.58 -9.31 34.42
C ILE A 318 -26.32 -8.11 33.84
N THR A 319 -26.08 -7.74 32.58
CA THR A 319 -26.73 -6.59 31.93
C THR A 319 -28.24 -6.74 31.85
N VAL A 320 -28.75 -7.93 31.48
CA VAL A 320 -30.19 -8.23 31.46
C VAL A 320 -30.78 -8.17 32.87
N THR A 321 -30.10 -8.74 33.87
CA THR A 321 -30.56 -8.70 35.26
C THR A 321 -30.63 -7.27 35.78
N VAL A 322 -29.59 -6.46 35.54
CA VAL A 322 -29.57 -5.03 35.89
C VAL A 322 -30.72 -4.30 35.19
N PHE A 323 -30.92 -4.51 33.89
CA PHE A 323 -32.02 -3.89 33.17
C PHE A 323 -33.39 -4.24 33.76
N ILE A 324 -33.65 -5.52 34.03
CA ILE A 324 -34.90 -5.98 34.65
C ILE A 324 -35.10 -5.34 36.03
N THR A 325 -34.06 -5.31 36.87
CA THR A 325 -34.15 -4.71 38.22
C THR A 325 -34.42 -3.21 38.17
N VAL A 326 -33.79 -2.47 37.25
CA VAL A 326 -34.03 -1.04 37.03
C VAL A 326 -35.47 -0.80 36.56
N VAL A 327 -35.95 -1.56 35.58
CA VAL A 327 -37.34 -1.46 35.10
C VAL A 327 -38.33 -1.77 36.23
N ALA A 328 -38.10 -2.83 37.00
CA ALA A 328 -38.95 -3.18 38.14
C ALA A 328 -38.96 -2.08 39.21
N ALA A 329 -37.82 -1.45 39.50
CA ALA A 329 -37.72 -0.33 40.44
C ALA A 329 -38.49 0.91 39.95
N ILE A 330 -38.39 1.25 38.66
CA ILE A 330 -39.16 2.34 38.04
C ILE A 330 -40.66 2.07 38.14
N VAL A 331 -41.11 0.86 37.77
CA VAL A 331 -42.51 0.45 37.86
C VAL A 331 -43.02 0.50 39.31
N MET A 332 -42.21 0.04 40.27
CA MET A 332 -42.54 0.15 41.70
C MET A 332 -42.61 1.60 42.18
N ALA A 333 -41.70 2.47 41.74
CA ALA A 333 -41.72 3.88 42.08
C ALA A 333 -42.98 4.58 41.52
N GLU A 334 -43.36 4.30 40.27
CA GLU A 334 -44.61 4.81 39.69
C GLU A 334 -45.85 4.28 40.41
N ARG A 335 -45.87 2.99 40.75
CA ARG A 335 -46.99 2.38 41.49
C ARG A 335 -47.13 3.00 42.89
N ASN A 336 -46.02 3.28 43.57
CA ASN A 336 -46.02 3.99 44.85
C ASN A 336 -46.44 5.45 44.71
N ARG A 337 -46.05 6.14 43.62
CA ARG A 337 -46.50 7.50 43.31
C ARG A 337 -48.02 7.54 43.10
N LYS A 338 -48.58 6.59 42.33
CA LYS A 338 -50.04 6.44 42.13
C LYS A 338 -50.80 6.13 43.42
N LYS A 339 -50.23 5.29 44.31
CA LYS A 339 -50.80 5.03 45.64
C LYS A 339 -50.81 6.28 46.53
N ARG A 340 -49.75 7.09 46.50
CA ARG A 340 -49.70 8.36 47.24
C ARG A 340 -50.70 9.39 46.72
N THR A 341 -50.86 9.52 45.41
CA THR A 341 -51.90 10.39 44.84
C THR A 341 -53.30 9.88 45.17
N GLY A 342 -53.56 8.56 45.11
CA GLY A 342 -54.86 7.99 45.47
C GLY A 342 -55.24 8.15 46.95
N LYS A 343 -54.27 8.13 47.87
CA LYS A 343 -54.51 8.41 49.29
C LYS A 343 -54.90 9.87 49.57
N HIS A 344 -54.34 10.81 48.79
CA HIS A 344 -54.68 12.23 48.92
C HIS A 344 -56.15 12.50 48.55
N TRP A 345 -56.68 11.82 47.53
CA TRP A 345 -58.10 11.92 47.15
C TRP A 345 -59.06 11.27 48.15
N SER A 346 -58.63 10.23 48.87
CA SER A 346 -59.48 9.57 49.88
C SER A 346 -59.53 10.35 51.21
N GLU A 347 -58.48 11.08 51.58
CA GLU A 347 -58.49 11.96 52.77
C GLU A 347 -59.32 13.24 52.53
N GLU A 348 -59.39 13.77 51.30
CA GLU A 348 -60.30 14.89 50.97
C GLU A 348 -61.79 14.48 50.90
N SER A 349 -62.10 13.21 50.67
CA SER A 349 -63.50 12.72 50.63
C SER A 349 -64.08 12.35 52.00
N GLU A 350 -63.26 12.17 53.03
CA GLU A 350 -63.74 11.88 54.40
C GLU A 350 -64.09 13.15 55.20
N ASP A 351 -63.68 14.34 54.75
CA ASP A 351 -63.97 15.62 55.43
C ASP A 351 -65.28 16.29 54.95
N PHE A 352 -65.94 15.73 53.92
CA PHE A 352 -67.19 16.26 53.36
C PHE A 352 -68.47 15.59 53.88
N ASP A 353 -68.37 14.49 54.63
CA ASP A 353 -69.54 13.71 55.11
C ASP A 353 -69.86 13.94 56.60
N SER A 354 -69.21 14.91 57.27
CA SER A 354 -69.45 15.28 58.67
C SER A 354 -70.13 16.64 58.89
N GLN A 355 -70.77 17.22 57.86
CA GLN A 355 -71.61 18.41 57.98
C GLN A 355 -72.99 18.18 57.35
N ASN A 356 -73.88 17.48 58.07
CA ASN A 356 -75.32 17.61 57.89
C ASN A 356 -76.08 17.25 59.17
#